data_AF-A0A502HSS9-F1
#
_entry.id   AF-A0A502HSS9-F1
#
_cell.length_a   1.000
_cell.length_b   1.000
_cell.length_c   1.000
_cell.angle_alpha   90.00
_cell.angle_beta   90.00
_cell.angle_gamma   90.00
#
_symmetry.space_group_name_H-M   'P 1'
#
loop_
_entity.id
_entity.type
_entity.pdbx_description
1 polymer ?
#
loop_
_entity_poly.entity_id
_entity_poly.type
_entity_poly.pdbx_seq_one_letter_code
_entity_poly.pdbx_strand_id
1 'polypeptide(L)'
;MKDIYLLIEHGIDQGEVYVLGYFDDERKAKEVAEEKEWETYRTSLKAEHAWSSHKPLAPDKTAYRRFWIKAVSRFERVPVPRSSAVH
;
A
#
# COMPACT_ATOMS: atom_id res chain seq x y z
N MET A 1 -0.01 -5.28 -21.88
CA MET A 1 0.16 -4.37 -20.73
C MET A 1 0.56 -5.21 -19.53
N LYS A 2 1.62 -4.85 -18.80
CA LYS A 2 1.97 -5.50 -17.53
C LYS A 2 1.36 -4.67 -16.40
N ASP A 3 0.57 -5.29 -15.56
CA ASP A 3 0.04 -4.62 -14.37
C ASP A 3 1.14 -4.52 -13.32
N ILE A 4 1.20 -3.38 -12.65
CA ILE A 4 2.00 -3.18 -11.45
C ILE A 4 1.07 -3.15 -10.24
N TYR A 5 1.55 -3.65 -9.12
CA TYR A 5 0.80 -3.78 -7.88
C TYR A 5 1.34 -2.76 -6.88
N LEU A 6 0.57 -1.70 -6.62
CA LEU A 6 0.94 -0.66 -5.68
C LEU A 6 0.62 -1.12 -4.26
N LEU A 7 1.62 -1.03 -3.37
CA LEU A 7 1.42 -1.17 -1.93
C LEU A 7 1.02 0.18 -1.36
N ILE A 8 -0.15 0.22 -0.76
CA ILE A 8 -0.78 1.42 -0.23
C ILE A 8 -0.98 1.25 1.27
N GLU A 9 -0.69 2.29 2.04
CA GLU A 9 -1.04 2.42 3.45
C GLU A 9 -2.16 3.45 3.61
N HIS A 10 -3.19 3.11 4.39
CA HIS A 10 -4.16 4.08 4.88
C HIS A 10 -3.73 4.64 6.24
N GLY A 11 -3.65 5.96 6.31
CA GLY A 11 -3.36 6.69 7.54
C GLY A 11 -4.44 6.48 8.60
N ILE A 12 -4.05 6.65 9.86
CA ILE A 12 -4.94 6.47 11.01
C ILE A 12 -5.91 7.66 11.16
N ASP A 13 -5.50 8.86 10.73
CA ASP A 13 -6.27 10.08 10.87
C ASP A 13 -6.53 10.71 9.49
N GLN A 14 -7.82 10.86 9.14
CA GLN A 14 -8.29 11.73 8.04
C GLN A 14 -8.09 11.26 6.59
N GLY A 15 -8.15 9.95 6.32
CA GLY A 15 -8.27 9.45 4.94
C GLY A 15 -7.02 9.65 4.08
N GLU A 16 -5.87 9.86 4.73
CA GLU A 16 -4.58 9.90 4.08
C GLU A 16 -4.24 8.53 3.47
N VAL A 17 -3.69 8.57 2.26
CA VAL A 17 -3.33 7.36 1.50
C VAL A 17 -1.91 7.53 1.00
N TYR A 18 -1.01 6.65 1.44
CA TYR A 18 0.40 6.69 1.07
C TYR A 18 0.75 5.51 0.18
N VAL A 19 1.45 5.78 -0.92
CA VAL A 19 2.05 4.71 -1.74
C VAL A 19 3.42 4.39 -1.16
N LEU A 20 3.57 3.18 -0.63
CA LEU A 20 4.83 2.72 -0.02
C LEU A 20 5.79 2.10 -1.04
N GLY A 21 5.26 1.62 -2.16
CA GLY A 21 6.07 1.00 -3.21
C GLY A 21 5.21 0.32 -4.28
N TYR A 22 5.88 -0.31 -5.24
CA TYR A 22 5.23 -1.11 -6.28
C TYR A 22 5.94 -2.45 -6.48
N PHE A 23 5.19 -3.42 -6.97
CA PHE A 23 5.65 -4.77 -7.27
C PHE A 23 5.20 -5.18 -8.67
N ASP A 24 5.99 -5.99 -9.35
CA ASP A 24 5.60 -6.60 -10.63
C ASP A 24 4.82 -7.92 -10.45
N ASP A 25 4.75 -8.44 -9.21
CA ASP A 25 4.10 -9.70 -8.85
C ASP A 25 3.04 -9.48 -7.75
N GLU A 26 1.80 -9.90 -8.00
CA GLU A 26 0.67 -9.71 -7.08
C GLU A 26 0.85 -10.48 -5.78
N ARG A 27 1.35 -11.71 -5.86
CA ARG A 27 1.51 -12.59 -4.70
C ARG A 27 2.55 -11.99 -3.76
N LYS A 28 3.68 -11.54 -4.31
CA LYS A 28 4.72 -10.86 -3.53
C LYS A 28 4.19 -9.58 -2.88
N ALA A 29 3.38 -8.81 -3.60
CA ALA A 29 2.75 -7.61 -3.05
C ALA A 29 1.85 -7.94 -1.85
N LYS A 30 1.01 -8.99 -1.97
CA LYS A 30 0.13 -9.46 -0.89
C LYS A 30 0.90 -9.95 0.33
N GLU A 31 1.95 -10.74 0.12
CA GLU A 31 2.82 -11.24 1.20
C GLU A 31 3.45 -10.06 1.99
N VAL A 32 3.96 -9.04 1.29
CA VAL A 32 4.52 -7.84 1.94
C VAL A 32 3.44 -7.02 2.66
N ALA A 33 2.25 -6.86 2.08
CA ALA A 33 1.16 -6.16 2.74
C ALA A 33 0.76 -6.83 4.06
N GLU A 34 0.68 -8.16 4.08
CA GLU A 34 0.40 -8.93 5.29
C GLU A 34 1.53 -8.81 6.32
N GLU A 35 2.80 -8.89 5.90
CA GLU A 35 3.93 -8.69 6.79
C GLU A 35 3.88 -7.31 7.47
N LYS A 36 3.52 -6.26 6.72
CA LYS A 36 3.37 -4.89 7.22
C LYS A 36 2.24 -4.73 8.22
N GLU A 37 1.12 -5.43 8.03
CA GLU A 37 0.04 -5.51 9.03
C GLU A 37 0.55 -6.09 10.35
N TRP A 38 1.24 -7.24 10.28
CA TRP A 38 1.79 -7.90 11.45
C TRP A 38 2.90 -7.08 12.13
N GLU A 39 3.73 -6.38 11.38
CA GLU A 39 4.74 -5.44 11.90
C GLU A 39 4.09 -4.27 12.65
N THR A 40 3.06 -3.67 12.06
CA THR A 40 2.30 -2.56 12.65
C THR A 40 1.58 -3.00 13.92
N TYR A 41 0.91 -4.16 13.88
CA TYR A 41 0.29 -4.76 15.05
C TYR A 41 1.30 -4.99 16.17
N ARG A 42 2.44 -5.63 15.88
CA ARG A 42 3.50 -5.86 16.88
C ARG A 42 4.05 -4.55 17.45
N THR A 43 4.20 -3.51 16.63
CA THR A 43 4.63 -2.18 17.08
C THR A 43 3.58 -1.54 17.98
N SER A 44 2.30 -1.62 17.60
CA SER A 44 1.19 -1.08 18.40
C SER A 44 1.02 -1.79 19.75
N LEU A 45 1.32 -3.09 19.83
CA LEU A 45 1.35 -3.83 21.10
C LEU A 45 2.49 -3.41 22.02
N LYS A 46 3.64 -3.03 21.45
CA LYS A 46 4.82 -2.57 22.21
C LYS A 46 4.69 -1.13 22.66
N ALA A 47 3.94 -0.30 21.93
CA ALA A 47 3.62 1.05 22.34
C ALA A 47 2.67 0.99 23.53
N GLU A 48 3.18 1.23 24.74
CA GLU A 48 2.36 1.42 25.94
C GLU A 48 1.36 2.57 25.69
N HIS A 49 0.16 2.23 25.23
CA HIS A 49 -0.89 3.21 24.99
C HIS A 49 -1.46 3.66 26.32
N ALA A 50 -0.82 4.68 26.93
CA ALA A 50 -1.22 5.25 28.21
C ALA A 50 -2.63 5.88 28.21
N TRP A 51 -3.21 6.16 27.05
CA TRP A 51 -4.52 6.84 26.92
C TRP A 51 -5.63 6.04 26.25
N SER A 52 -5.33 4.90 25.63
CA SER A 52 -6.33 4.06 24.96
C SER A 52 -6.32 2.67 25.58
N SER A 53 -7.35 2.34 26.35
CA SER A 53 -7.55 0.98 26.90
C SER A 53 -7.89 -0.05 25.81
N HIS A 54 -8.09 0.37 24.56
CA HIS A 54 -8.31 -0.54 23.45
C HIS A 54 -6.99 -1.13 23.00
N LYS A 55 -6.79 -2.41 23.34
CA LYS A 55 -5.73 -3.22 22.74
C LYS A 55 -5.98 -3.30 21.22
N PRO A 56 -4.95 -3.07 20.39
CA PRO A 56 -5.08 -3.27 18.95
C PRO A 56 -5.52 -4.71 18.69
N LEU A 57 -6.42 -4.90 17.72
CA LEU A 57 -6.85 -6.22 17.28
C LEU A 57 -5.79 -6.78 16.33
N ALA A 58 -5.55 -8.09 16.44
CA ALA A 58 -4.65 -8.78 15.54
C ALA A 58 -5.21 -8.79 14.10
N PRO A 59 -4.36 -8.74 13.05
CA PRO A 59 -4.79 -8.70 11.66
C PRO A 59 -5.70 -9.85 11.21
N ASP A 60 -5.65 -11.00 11.89
CA ASP A 60 -6.50 -12.16 11.67
C ASP A 60 -7.91 -12.02 12.28
N LYS A 61 -8.09 -11.09 13.22
CA LYS A 61 -9.33 -10.88 13.99
C LYS A 61 -10.13 -9.66 13.55
N THR A 62 -9.69 -8.95 12.52
CA THR A 62 -10.36 -7.76 12.00
C THR A 62 -10.45 -7.80 10.48
N ALA A 63 -11.56 -7.29 9.94
CA ALA A 63 -11.71 -7.08 8.50
C ALA A 63 -11.04 -5.77 8.04
N TYR A 64 -10.70 -4.88 8.97
CA TYR A 64 -10.02 -3.64 8.67
C TYR A 64 -8.54 -3.92 8.36
N ARG A 65 -8.10 -3.55 7.16
CA ARG A 65 -6.69 -3.60 6.74
C ARG A 65 -6.18 -2.20 6.49
N ARG A 66 -5.01 -1.91 7.06
CA ARG A 66 -4.25 -0.68 6.88
C ARG A 66 -3.47 -0.70 5.57
N PHE A 67 -3.01 -1.86 5.11
CA PHE A 67 -2.22 -2.07 3.91
C PHE A 67 -3.02 -2.77 2.81
N TRP A 68 -2.91 -2.25 1.59
CA TRP A 68 -3.76 -2.57 0.44
C TRP A 68 -2.88 -2.78 -0.78
N ILE A 69 -3.32 -3.65 -1.67
CA ILE A 69 -2.74 -3.76 -2.99
C ILE A 69 -3.72 -3.24 -4.03
N LYS A 70 -3.27 -2.30 -4.86
CA LYS A 70 -4.01 -1.83 -6.03
C LYS A 70 -3.27 -2.16 -7.31
N ALA A 71 -3.90 -2.97 -8.16
CA ALA A 71 -3.40 -3.22 -9.51
C ALA A 71 -3.61 -1.97 -10.38
N VAL A 72 -2.55 -1.55 -11.06
CA VAL A 72 -2.58 -0.43 -11.99
C VAL A 72 -1.91 -0.86 -13.29
N SER A 73 -2.59 -0.65 -14.41
CA SER A 73 -2.03 -1.02 -15.70
C SER A 73 -0.92 -0.05 -16.11
N ARG A 74 0.24 -0.59 -16.47
CA ARG A 74 1.33 0.23 -16.98
C ARG A 74 1.00 0.64 -18.41
N PHE A 75 0.79 1.93 -18.62
CA PHE A 75 0.75 2.49 -19.96
C PHE A 75 2.11 2.28 -20.64
N GLU A 76 2.10 1.67 -21.82
CA GLU A 76 3.25 1.75 -22.70
C GLU A 76 3.39 3.21 -23.12
N ARG A 77 4.55 3.83 -22.85
CA ARG A 77 4.87 5.16 -23.36
C ARG A 77 4.69 5.11 -24.88
N VAL A 78 3.58 5.68 -25.37
CA VAL A 78 3.43 5.93 -26.80
C VAL A 78 4.55 6.92 -27.15
N PRO A 79 5.42 6.61 -28.13
CA PRO A 79 6.42 7.56 -28.55
C PRO A 79 5.70 8.83 -28.99
N VAL A 80 5.92 9.93 -28.27
CA VAL A 80 5.39 11.24 -28.65
C VAL A 80 5.97 11.51 -30.04
N PRO A 81 5.14 11.69 -31.10
CA PRO A 81 5.66 12.13 -32.38
C PRO A 81 6.36 13.46 -32.09
N ARG A 82 7.67 13.51 -32.30
CA ARG A 82 8.37 14.78 -32.39
C ARG A 82 7.68 15.50 -33.53
N SER A 83 6.74 16.39 -33.22
CA SER A 83 6.20 17.31 -34.19
C SER A 83 7.41 18.05 -34.72
N SER A 84 7.77 17.78 -35.97
CA SER A 84 8.74 18.59 -36.69
C SER A 84 8.24 20.02 -36.57
N ALA A 85 8.89 20.82 -35.73
CA ALA A 85 8.77 22.26 -35.79
C ALA A 85 9.20 22.61 -37.21
N VAL A 86 8.22 22.86 -38.07
CA VAL A 86 8.46 23.38 -39.41
C VAL A 86 9.01 24.78 -39.21
N HIS A 87 10.17 24.98 -39.83
CA HIS A 87 11.00 26.17 -39.90
C HIS A 87 10.25 27.50 -40.03
#